data_AF-A0A3G8H351-F1
#
_entry.id   AF-A0A3G8H351-F1
#
_cell.length_a   1.000
_cell.length_b   1.000
_cell.length_c   1.000
_cell.angle_alpha   90.00
_cell.angle_beta   90.00
_cell.angle_gamma   90.00
#
_symmetry.space_group_name_H-M   'P 1'
#
loop_
_entity.id
_entity.type
_entity.pdbx_description
1 polymer ?
#
loop_
_entity_poly.entity_id
_entity_poly.type
_entity_poly.pdbx_seq_one_letter_code
_entity_poly.pdbx_strand_id
1 'polypeptide(L)'
;MTMTIRYVAAAVGAALLAGCGVGQAVKDSTVDAAKWAFTTQVKAMNVDLVSRSALNTDGQGKSLSTVVRLYQLKSPQAFEQMDYADFQNDDLDRLQADLLATKDVVLRPDTAASISEPMDEDADYVGVVAFFRRADAPAVWKVVLPRKQWKDTDPVKIVVSDNVLEVIGTKPARVTSPAPQRGGPPAAG
;
A
#
# COMPACT_ATOMS: atom_id res chain seq x y z
N MET A 1 100.15 16.70 12.38
CA MET A 1 99.59 17.29 11.15
C MET A 1 98.15 17.67 11.47
N THR A 2 97.89 18.98 11.52
CA THR A 2 96.63 19.70 11.23
C THR A 2 95.43 18.84 10.79
N MET A 3 94.17 19.02 11.25
CA MET A 3 93.31 20.21 11.04
C MET A 3 91.95 20.07 11.79
N THR A 4 91.55 21.14 12.50
CA THR A 4 90.23 21.86 12.53
C THR A 4 88.90 21.10 12.29
N ILE A 5 87.91 21.05 13.22
CA ILE A 5 86.87 22.04 13.65
C ILE A 5 85.63 22.15 12.72
N ARG A 6 84.41 22.10 13.33
CA ARG A 6 83.05 22.60 12.94
C ARG A 6 82.12 21.62 12.21
N TYR A 7 80.79 21.64 12.33
CA TYR A 7 79.74 22.02 13.30
C TYR A 7 78.42 21.78 12.54
N VAL A 8 77.33 21.45 13.27
CA VAL A 8 75.92 21.81 12.98
C VAL A 8 75.05 20.91 12.07
N ALA A 9 73.77 20.91 12.48
CA ALA A 9 72.51 20.50 11.83
C ALA A 9 72.08 19.04 12.10
N ALA A 10 71.30 18.77 13.16
CA ALA A 10 69.86 19.03 13.32
C ALA A 10 68.97 18.26 12.32
N ALA A 11 68.29 17.22 12.81
CA ALA A 11 66.90 16.90 12.45
C ALA A 11 66.37 15.80 13.39
N VAL A 12 65.73 16.24 14.48
CA VAL A 12 64.78 15.41 15.23
C VAL A 12 63.52 15.31 14.37
N GLY A 13 63.34 14.16 13.71
CA GLY A 13 62.12 13.83 12.98
C GLY A 13 61.15 13.06 13.88
N ALA A 14 60.31 13.76 14.63
CA ALA A 14 59.15 13.17 15.28
C ALA A 14 58.08 12.89 14.21
N ALA A 15 57.96 11.63 13.80
CA ALA A 15 56.85 11.18 12.97
C ALA A 15 55.58 11.08 13.82
N LEU A 16 54.88 12.21 13.99
CA LEU A 16 53.48 12.21 14.37
C LEU A 16 52.68 11.67 13.18
N LEU A 17 52.30 10.40 13.24
CA LEU A 17 51.29 9.84 12.34
C LEU A 17 49.97 10.55 12.64
N ALA A 18 49.69 11.60 11.88
CA ALA A 18 48.35 12.13 11.72
C ALA A 18 47.49 11.05 11.04
N GLY A 19 46.74 10.30 11.84
CA GLY A 19 45.71 9.40 11.35
C GLY A 19 44.61 10.20 10.66
N CYS A 20 44.58 10.17 9.33
CA CYS A 20 43.46 10.69 8.54
C CYS A 20 42.27 9.74 8.64
N GLY A 21 41.22 10.18 9.34
CA GLY A 21 39.82 9.98 8.95
C GLY A 21 39.27 8.56 8.86
N VAL A 22 38.93 7.95 10.00
CA VAL A 22 37.80 7.00 10.05
C VAL A 22 36.62 7.75 10.65
N GLY A 23 35.99 8.58 9.82
CA GLY A 23 34.81 9.34 10.17
C GLY A 23 33.60 8.77 9.43
N GLN A 24 32.62 8.28 10.19
CA GLN A 24 31.24 8.01 9.80
C GLN A 24 30.95 6.72 9.01
N ALA A 25 30.89 5.59 9.71
CA ALA A 25 30.06 4.43 9.30
C ALA A 25 29.19 3.85 10.43
N VAL A 26 29.18 4.46 11.62
CA VAL A 26 28.57 3.87 12.83
C VAL A 26 27.13 4.33 13.09
N LYS A 27 26.62 5.30 12.32
CA LYS A 27 25.27 5.84 12.54
C LYS A 27 24.18 4.89 12.01
N ASP A 28 24.45 4.19 10.91
CA ASP A 28 23.42 3.39 10.24
C ASP A 28 23.23 2.02 10.92
N SER A 29 24.32 1.35 11.32
CA SER A 29 24.24 -0.01 11.89
C SER A 29 23.50 -0.11 13.23
N THR A 30 23.56 0.95 14.06
CA THR A 30 22.91 0.95 15.38
C THR A 30 21.41 1.21 15.29
N VAL A 31 20.98 2.02 14.31
CA VAL A 31 19.56 2.32 14.06
C VAL A 31 18.86 1.11 13.45
N ASP A 32 19.51 0.42 12.52
CA ASP A 32 18.97 -0.82 11.94
C ASP A 32 18.84 -1.96 12.97
N ALA A 33 19.84 -2.11 13.86
CA ALA A 33 19.78 -3.10 14.94
C ALA A 33 18.65 -2.80 15.94
N ALA A 34 18.39 -1.52 16.23
CA ALA A 34 17.29 -1.11 17.10
C ALA A 34 15.90 -1.27 16.42
N LYS A 35 15.78 -1.02 15.11
CA LYS A 35 14.53 -1.18 14.33
C LYS A 35 14.11 -2.65 14.25
N TRP A 36 15.06 -3.59 14.21
CA TRP A 36 14.77 -5.04 14.16
C TRP A 36 14.25 -5.61 15.48
N ALA A 37 14.75 -5.12 16.63
CA ALA A 37 14.37 -5.62 17.95
C ALA A 37 12.93 -5.28 18.39
N PHE A 38 12.27 -4.32 17.71
CA PHE A 38 10.95 -3.81 18.12
C PHE A 38 9.81 -4.01 17.12
N THR A 39 10.04 -4.68 15.97
CA THR A 39 9.09 -4.56 14.87
C THR A 39 8.70 -5.87 14.21
N THR A 40 7.52 -6.37 14.59
CA THR A 40 6.64 -7.14 13.70
C THR A 40 6.21 -6.21 12.54
N GLN A 41 7.12 -5.95 11.60
CA GLN A 41 6.82 -5.15 10.41
C GLN A 41 5.97 -5.97 9.46
N VAL A 42 4.84 -5.39 9.05
CA VAL A 42 4.11 -5.86 7.88
C VAL A 42 4.98 -5.53 6.67
N LYS A 43 5.68 -6.52 6.13
CA LYS A 43 6.60 -6.36 4.99
C LYS A 43 5.94 -6.62 3.64
N ALA A 44 4.83 -7.35 3.65
CA ALA A 44 4.11 -7.75 2.45
C ALA A 44 2.61 -7.50 2.61
N MET A 45 2.00 -7.08 1.52
CA MET A 45 0.56 -7.01 1.34
C MET A 45 0.08 -8.36 0.81
N ASN A 46 -0.13 -9.33 1.70
CA ASN A 46 -0.73 -10.61 1.31
C ASN A 46 -2.25 -10.51 1.34
N VAL A 47 -2.90 -10.79 0.21
CA VAL A 47 -4.35 -10.73 0.06
C VAL A 47 -4.84 -11.95 -0.68
N ASP A 48 -5.85 -12.62 -0.13
CA ASP A 48 -6.59 -13.69 -0.81
C ASP A 48 -7.94 -13.15 -1.29
N LEU A 49 -8.08 -13.03 -2.61
CA LEU A 49 -9.36 -12.75 -3.26
C LEU A 49 -10.07 -14.07 -3.56
N VAL A 50 -11.30 -14.23 -3.10
CA VAL A 50 -12.12 -15.43 -3.36
C VAL A 50 -13.44 -15.01 -3.97
N SER A 51 -13.72 -15.43 -5.19
CA SER A 51 -15.02 -15.18 -5.82
C SER A 51 -16.02 -16.29 -5.55
N ARG A 52 -17.30 -15.91 -5.51
CA ARG A 52 -18.43 -16.84 -5.59
C ARG A 52 -18.87 -17.04 -7.03
N SER A 53 -19.78 -18.00 -7.22
CA SER A 53 -20.35 -18.33 -8.53
C SER A 53 -21.10 -17.14 -9.13
N ALA A 54 -21.88 -16.44 -8.32
CA ALA A 54 -22.45 -15.15 -8.67
C ALA A 54 -21.38 -14.07 -8.50
N LEU A 55 -20.62 -13.76 -9.54
CA LEU A 55 -19.64 -12.66 -9.57
C LEU A 55 -19.99 -11.72 -10.72
N ASN A 56 -20.01 -10.42 -10.44
CA ASN A 56 -20.15 -9.36 -11.44
C ASN A 56 -21.30 -9.60 -12.43
N THR A 57 -22.49 -9.93 -11.90
CA THR A 57 -23.60 -10.45 -12.70
C THR A 57 -24.25 -9.36 -13.58
N ASP A 58 -24.52 -9.70 -14.83
CA ASP A 58 -25.25 -8.82 -15.75
C ASP A 58 -26.77 -8.80 -15.49
N GLY A 59 -27.52 -8.03 -16.29
CA GLY A 59 -28.98 -7.92 -16.16
C GLY A 59 -29.75 -9.23 -16.41
N GLN A 60 -29.08 -10.26 -16.94
CA GLN A 60 -29.64 -11.61 -17.15
C GLN A 60 -29.14 -12.60 -16.09
N GLY A 61 -28.40 -12.13 -15.07
CA GLY A 61 -27.84 -12.98 -14.01
C GLY A 61 -26.60 -13.76 -14.43
N LYS A 62 -26.01 -13.49 -15.60
CA LYS A 62 -24.80 -14.17 -16.05
C LYS A 62 -23.59 -13.65 -15.27
N SER A 63 -22.85 -14.56 -14.65
CA SER A 63 -21.60 -14.23 -13.96
C SER A 63 -20.47 -13.88 -14.92
N LEU A 64 -19.70 -12.85 -14.58
CA LEU A 64 -18.63 -12.32 -15.40
C LEU A 64 -17.36 -12.13 -14.57
N SER A 65 -16.22 -12.05 -15.24
CA SER A 65 -14.97 -11.67 -14.57
C SER A 65 -14.98 -10.18 -14.22
N THR A 66 -14.19 -9.79 -13.23
CA THR A 66 -13.98 -8.39 -12.86
C THR A 66 -12.48 -8.12 -12.65
N VAL A 67 -12.08 -6.86 -12.77
CA VAL A 67 -10.75 -6.43 -12.31
C VAL A 67 -10.88 -5.95 -10.88
N VAL A 68 -9.97 -6.39 -10.02
CA VAL A 68 -9.79 -5.86 -8.68
C VAL A 68 -8.44 -5.14 -8.66
N ARG A 69 -8.44 -3.85 -8.35
CA ARG A 69 -7.24 -3.03 -8.18
C ARG A 69 -7.01 -2.77 -6.70
N LEU A 70 -5.80 -3.08 -6.26
CA LEU A 70 -5.31 -2.76 -4.93
C LEU A 70 -4.42 -1.52 -5.04
N TYR A 71 -4.53 -0.62 -4.07
CA TYR A 71 -3.78 0.64 -4.00
C TYR A 71 -3.08 0.68 -2.65
N GLN A 72 -1.76 0.83 -2.65
CA GLN A 72 -1.02 1.17 -1.43
C GLN A 72 -1.03 2.69 -1.27
N LEU A 73 -1.46 3.15 -0.11
CA LEU A 73 -1.77 4.56 0.14
C LEU A 73 -1.08 5.05 1.42
N LYS A 74 -0.55 6.28 1.38
CA LYS A 74 -0.13 7.01 2.59
C LYS A 74 -1.33 7.41 3.46
N SER A 75 -2.45 7.74 2.81
CA SER A 75 -3.59 8.43 3.42
C SER A 75 -4.88 7.97 2.72
N PRO A 76 -5.98 7.64 3.43
CA PRO A 76 -7.21 7.15 2.81
C PRO A 76 -8.13 8.26 2.29
N GLN A 77 -7.90 9.52 2.66
CA GLN A 77 -8.89 10.61 2.55
C GLN A 77 -9.32 10.86 1.10
N ALA A 78 -8.37 10.98 0.17
CA ALA A 78 -8.70 11.17 -1.25
C ALA A 78 -9.45 9.94 -1.80
N PHE A 79 -8.95 8.74 -1.50
CA PHE A 79 -9.54 7.48 -1.93
C PHE A 79 -10.97 7.28 -1.43
N GLU A 80 -11.26 7.63 -0.17
CA GLU A 80 -12.59 7.53 0.43
C GLU A 80 -13.60 8.46 -0.21
N GLN A 81 -13.18 9.66 -0.62
CA GLN A 81 -14.03 10.68 -1.25
C GLN A 81 -14.33 10.41 -2.73
N MET A 82 -13.45 9.68 -3.42
CA MET A 82 -13.63 9.35 -4.84
C MET A 82 -14.85 8.46 -5.10
N ASP A 83 -15.62 8.78 -6.13
CA ASP A 83 -16.73 7.96 -6.59
C ASP A 83 -16.29 6.89 -7.60
N TYR A 84 -17.23 6.08 -8.07
CA TYR A 84 -16.92 4.98 -8.99
C TYR A 84 -16.40 5.47 -10.35
N ALA A 85 -16.89 6.60 -10.85
CA ALA A 85 -16.46 7.16 -12.12
C ALA A 85 -15.06 7.75 -12.02
N ASP A 86 -14.72 8.35 -10.88
CA ASP A 86 -13.36 8.80 -10.59
C ASP A 86 -12.36 7.65 -10.70
N PHE A 87 -12.69 6.47 -10.14
CA PHE A 87 -11.83 5.29 -10.23
C PHE A 87 -11.70 4.71 -11.66
N GLN A 88 -12.69 4.93 -12.51
CA GLN A 88 -12.66 4.42 -13.89
C GLN A 88 -11.85 5.31 -14.84
N ASN A 89 -11.76 6.61 -14.56
CA ASN A 89 -11.27 7.59 -15.52
C ASN A 89 -9.99 8.28 -15.06
N ASP A 90 -9.87 8.64 -13.78
CA ASP A 90 -8.88 9.62 -13.31
C ASP A 90 -8.25 9.20 -11.95
N ASP A 91 -8.16 7.90 -11.68
CA ASP A 91 -7.83 7.40 -10.35
C ASP A 91 -6.43 7.82 -9.85
N LEU A 92 -5.42 7.60 -10.69
CA LEU A 92 -4.03 7.96 -10.36
C LEU A 92 -3.87 9.47 -10.16
N ASP A 93 -4.49 10.27 -11.02
CA ASP A 93 -4.40 11.73 -11.02
C ASP A 93 -5.15 12.37 -9.85
N ARG A 94 -6.15 11.67 -9.28
CA ARG A 94 -6.87 12.12 -8.08
C ARG A 94 -6.21 11.69 -6.78
N LEU A 95 -5.53 10.53 -6.76
CA LEU A 95 -4.82 10.05 -5.58
C LEU A 95 -3.46 10.75 -5.40
N GLN A 96 -2.80 11.17 -6.49
CA GLN A 96 -1.60 12.00 -6.48
C GLN A 96 -0.53 11.55 -5.47
N ALA A 97 -0.19 12.42 -4.52
CA ALA A 97 0.88 12.24 -3.54
C ALA A 97 0.59 11.16 -2.50
N ASP A 98 -0.68 10.76 -2.36
CA ASP A 98 -1.11 9.70 -1.45
C ASP A 98 -0.91 8.31 -2.04
N LEU A 99 -0.80 8.16 -3.37
CA LEU A 99 -0.59 6.88 -4.03
C LEU A 99 0.88 6.45 -4.00
N LEU A 100 1.13 5.21 -3.58
CA LEU A 100 2.46 4.61 -3.55
C LEU A 100 2.63 3.53 -4.63
N ALA A 101 1.64 2.65 -4.75
CA ALA A 101 1.67 1.55 -5.70
C ALA A 101 0.26 1.07 -6.04
N THR A 102 0.11 0.45 -7.21
CA THR A 102 -1.13 -0.24 -7.61
C THR A 102 -0.85 -1.68 -8.03
N LYS A 103 -1.85 -2.55 -7.89
CA LYS A 103 -1.83 -3.92 -8.38
C LYS A 103 -3.19 -4.33 -8.92
N ASP A 104 -3.22 -4.75 -10.19
CA ASP A 104 -4.42 -5.25 -10.85
C ASP A 104 -4.46 -6.78 -10.87
N VAL A 105 -5.64 -7.34 -10.59
CA VAL A 105 -5.92 -8.77 -10.68
C VAL A 105 -7.24 -8.98 -11.39
N VAL A 106 -7.24 -9.87 -12.39
CA VAL A 106 -8.49 -10.35 -13.02
C VAL A 106 -9.04 -11.49 -12.18
N LEU A 107 -10.19 -11.28 -11.56
CA LEU A 107 -10.91 -12.26 -10.77
C LEU A 107 -12.03 -12.89 -11.62
N ARG A 108 -12.00 -14.22 -11.77
CA ARG A 108 -13.03 -14.99 -12.49
C ARG A 108 -14.06 -15.55 -11.52
N PRO A 109 -15.30 -15.84 -11.94
CA PRO A 109 -16.28 -16.55 -11.10
C PRO A 109 -15.73 -17.90 -10.62
N ASP A 110 -16.09 -18.31 -9.39
CA ASP A 110 -15.67 -19.59 -8.77
C ASP A 110 -14.15 -19.82 -8.73
N THR A 111 -13.37 -18.77 -8.51
CA THR A 111 -11.91 -18.86 -8.39
C THR A 111 -11.37 -18.15 -7.16
N ALA A 112 -10.10 -18.39 -6.87
CA ALA A 112 -9.34 -17.61 -5.91
C ALA A 112 -8.05 -17.09 -6.56
N ALA A 113 -7.60 -15.93 -6.09
CA ALA A 113 -6.31 -15.36 -6.46
C ALA A 113 -5.61 -14.86 -5.19
N SER A 114 -4.35 -15.27 -5.01
CA SER A 114 -3.51 -14.80 -3.92
C SER A 114 -2.53 -13.77 -4.47
N ILE A 115 -2.46 -12.62 -3.80
CA ILE A 115 -1.58 -11.51 -4.09
C ILE A 115 -0.56 -11.46 -2.95
N SER A 116 0.71 -11.33 -3.29
CA SER A 116 1.78 -11.08 -2.33
C SER A 116 2.72 -10.07 -2.96
N GLU A 117 2.55 -8.81 -2.58
CA GLU A 117 3.40 -7.71 -3.05
C GLU A 117 4.16 -7.14 -1.85
N PRO A 118 5.40 -6.67 -2.02
CA PRO A 118 6.07 -5.87 -1.00
C PRO A 118 5.17 -4.69 -0.59
N MET A 119 4.99 -4.51 0.72
CA MET A 119 4.27 -3.34 1.22
C MET A 119 5.26 -2.19 1.37
N ASP A 120 4.97 -1.08 0.71
CA ASP A 120 5.75 0.15 0.79
C ASP A 120 5.92 0.59 2.26
N GLU A 121 7.09 1.12 2.60
CA GLU A 121 7.36 1.53 3.98
C GLU A 121 6.46 2.68 4.43
N ASP A 122 6.05 3.54 3.49
CA ASP A 122 5.17 4.69 3.72
C ASP A 122 3.67 4.34 3.58
N ALA A 123 3.33 3.10 3.21
CA ALA A 123 1.94 2.68 3.08
C ALA A 123 1.31 2.46 4.46
N ASP A 124 0.36 3.32 4.84
CA ASP A 124 -0.46 3.15 6.04
C ASP A 124 -1.82 2.50 5.76
N TYR A 125 -2.23 2.47 4.49
CA TYR A 125 -3.52 1.94 4.06
C TYR A 125 -3.41 1.17 2.74
N VAL A 126 -4.34 0.25 2.55
CA VAL A 126 -4.59 -0.44 1.28
C VAL A 126 -6.03 -0.18 0.87
N GLY A 127 -6.22 0.51 -0.25
CA GLY A 127 -7.51 0.62 -0.92
C GLY A 127 -7.73 -0.59 -1.83
N VAL A 128 -8.96 -1.09 -1.91
CA VAL A 128 -9.34 -2.15 -2.84
C VAL A 128 -10.59 -1.72 -3.59
N VAL A 129 -10.52 -1.73 -4.92
CA VAL A 129 -11.64 -1.40 -5.81
C VAL A 129 -11.91 -2.57 -6.74
N ALA A 130 -13.16 -3.02 -6.79
CA ALA A 130 -13.64 -3.97 -7.80
C ALA A 130 -14.42 -3.23 -8.90
N PHE A 131 -13.96 -3.38 -10.14
CA PHE A 131 -14.55 -2.73 -11.30
C PHE A 131 -15.73 -3.53 -11.86
N PHE A 132 -16.81 -3.63 -11.07
CA PHE A 132 -18.04 -4.29 -11.49
C PHE A 132 -18.70 -3.56 -12.66
N ARG A 133 -19.51 -4.29 -13.44
CA ARG A 133 -20.34 -3.70 -14.50
C ARG A 133 -21.37 -2.72 -13.96
N ARG A 134 -21.78 -2.94 -12.71
CA ARG A 134 -22.81 -2.19 -12.02
C ARG A 134 -22.32 -1.87 -10.62
N ALA A 135 -22.28 -0.58 -10.31
CA ALA A 135 -21.94 -0.05 -9.00
C ALA A 135 -23.15 0.60 -8.31
N ASP A 136 -24.35 0.47 -8.90
CA ASP A 136 -25.62 0.88 -8.31
C ASP A 136 -26.04 -0.07 -7.17
N ALA A 137 -26.69 0.51 -6.16
CA ALA A 137 -27.04 -0.21 -4.94
C ALA A 137 -28.01 -1.38 -5.21
N PRO A 138 -27.83 -2.55 -4.56
CA PRO A 138 -26.84 -2.81 -3.52
C PRO A 138 -25.47 -3.25 -4.09
N ALA A 139 -24.44 -2.42 -3.92
CA ALA A 139 -23.07 -2.73 -4.32
C ALA A 139 -22.08 -2.20 -3.27
N VAL A 140 -21.04 -2.99 -3.00
CA VAL A 140 -19.88 -2.57 -2.18
C VAL A 140 -18.65 -2.82 -3.04
N TRP A 141 -18.27 -1.82 -3.82
CA TRP A 141 -17.22 -1.94 -4.83
C TRP A 141 -15.87 -1.39 -4.34
N LYS A 142 -15.84 -0.76 -3.16
CA LYS A 142 -14.67 -0.12 -2.56
C LYS A 142 -14.56 -0.49 -1.08
N VAL A 143 -13.35 -0.82 -0.65
CA VAL A 143 -12.99 -0.96 0.78
C VAL A 143 -11.61 -0.34 1.05
N VAL A 144 -11.39 0.08 2.30
CA VAL A 144 -10.12 0.60 2.78
C VAL A 144 -9.69 -0.22 3.98
N LEU A 145 -8.42 -0.66 3.99
CA LEU A 145 -7.84 -1.50 5.02
C LEU A 145 -6.63 -0.78 5.63
N PRO A 146 -6.57 -0.53 6.94
CA PRO A 146 -5.37 0.00 7.56
C PRO A 146 -4.25 -1.04 7.55
N ARG A 147 -2.98 -0.64 7.41
CA ARG A 147 -1.79 -1.52 7.45
C ARG A 147 -1.79 -2.46 8.65
N LYS A 148 -2.28 -1.99 9.80
CA LYS A 148 -2.38 -2.78 11.04
C LYS A 148 -3.20 -4.06 10.87
N GLN A 149 -4.13 -4.10 9.90
CA GLN A 149 -4.93 -5.28 9.57
C GLN A 149 -4.07 -6.52 9.31
N TRP A 150 -2.91 -6.36 8.66
CA TRP A 150 -1.98 -7.47 8.36
C TRP A 150 -1.21 -7.98 9.57
N LYS A 151 -1.33 -7.34 10.74
CA LYS A 151 -0.82 -7.91 12.00
C LYS A 151 -1.80 -8.90 12.61
N ASP A 152 -3.09 -8.69 12.36
CA ASP A 152 -4.18 -9.48 12.94
C ASP A 152 -4.66 -10.57 11.98
N THR A 153 -4.55 -10.36 10.67
CA THR A 153 -5.01 -11.29 9.63
C THR A 153 -4.08 -11.23 8.42
N ASP A 154 -3.25 -12.25 8.25
CA ASP A 154 -2.29 -12.37 7.14
C ASP A 154 -2.33 -13.82 6.59
N PRO A 155 -2.82 -14.05 5.34
CA PRO A 155 -3.29 -13.07 4.38
C PRO A 155 -4.66 -12.47 4.74
N VAL A 156 -4.90 -11.22 4.33
CA VAL A 156 -6.24 -10.62 4.41
C VAL A 156 -7.14 -11.27 3.37
N LYS A 157 -8.28 -11.82 3.80
CA LYS A 157 -9.22 -12.50 2.90
C LYS A 157 -10.38 -11.58 2.50
N ILE A 158 -10.60 -11.43 1.19
CA ILE A 158 -11.71 -10.68 0.63
C ILE A 158 -12.55 -11.61 -0.24
N VAL A 159 -13.81 -11.80 0.15
CA VAL A 159 -14.78 -12.54 -0.64
C VAL A 159 -15.50 -11.57 -1.57
N VAL A 160 -15.65 -11.98 -2.83
CA VAL A 160 -16.34 -11.19 -3.86
C VAL A 160 -17.54 -11.99 -4.34
N SER A 161 -18.74 -11.46 -4.09
CA SER A 161 -20.01 -12.04 -4.52
C SER A 161 -20.91 -10.95 -5.06
N ASP A 162 -21.67 -11.28 -6.10
CA ASP A 162 -22.47 -10.34 -6.88
C ASP A 162 -21.63 -9.12 -7.27
N ASN A 163 -21.98 -7.94 -6.74
CA ASN A 163 -21.24 -6.69 -6.89
C ASN A 163 -20.75 -6.16 -5.52
N VAL A 164 -20.36 -7.08 -4.63
CA VAL A 164 -20.02 -6.81 -3.22
C VAL A 164 -18.65 -7.39 -2.88
N LEU A 165 -17.79 -6.54 -2.32
CA LEU A 165 -16.57 -6.89 -1.61
C LEU A 165 -16.91 -7.09 -0.13
N GLU A 166 -16.52 -8.23 0.42
CA GLU A 166 -16.66 -8.57 1.83
C GLU A 166 -15.31 -8.96 2.42
N VAL A 167 -14.81 -8.18 3.39
CA VAL A 167 -13.57 -8.48 4.10
C VAL A 167 -13.88 -9.45 5.25
N ILE A 168 -13.24 -10.61 5.24
CA ILE A 168 -13.45 -11.65 6.26
C ILE A 168 -12.44 -11.49 7.39
N GLY A 169 -12.91 -11.59 8.64
CA GLY A 169 -12.05 -11.52 9.83
C GLY A 169 -11.91 -10.13 10.46
N THR A 170 -12.55 -9.11 9.89
CA THR A 170 -12.58 -7.75 10.46
C THR A 170 -13.92 -7.42 11.10
N LYS A 171 -13.90 -6.74 12.26
CA LYS A 171 -15.06 -5.98 12.74
C LYS A 171 -15.24 -4.78 11.78
N PRO A 172 -16.32 -4.69 10.99
CA PRO A 172 -16.33 -3.80 9.83
C PRO A 172 -16.52 -2.33 10.24
N ALA A 173 -15.59 -1.46 9.85
CA ALA A 173 -15.89 -0.05 9.60
C ALA A 173 -16.52 0.02 8.21
N ARG A 174 -17.85 -0.11 8.15
CA ARG A 174 -18.62 -0.02 6.91
C ARG A 174 -18.65 1.44 6.45
N VAL A 175 -17.78 1.83 5.53
CA VAL A 175 -17.95 3.08 4.78
C VAL A 175 -19.09 2.83 3.79
N THR A 176 -20.30 3.17 4.23
CA THR A 176 -21.48 3.14 3.38
C THR A 176 -21.46 4.44 2.58
N SER A 177 -20.99 4.41 1.32
CA SER A 177 -21.19 5.56 0.43
C SER A 177 -22.70 5.74 0.20
N PRO A 178 -23.29 6.91 0.49
CA PRO A 178 -24.67 7.17 0.13
C PRO A 178 -24.75 7.24 -1.39
N ALA A 179 -25.63 6.44 -1.99
CA ALA A 179 -25.96 6.60 -3.40
C ALA A 179 -26.54 8.02 -3.64
N PRO A 180 -26.23 8.69 -4.77
CA PRO A 180 -26.87 9.95 -5.10
C PRO A 180 -28.37 9.73 -5.29
N GLN A 181 -29.18 10.33 -4.41
CA GLN A 181 -30.62 10.38 -4.58
C GLN A 181 -30.94 11.24 -5.80
N ARG A 182 -31.29 10.61 -6.93
CA ARG A 182 -31.93 11.33 -8.03
C ARG A 182 -33.31 11.77 -7.54
N GLY A 183 -33.49 13.08 -7.38
CA GLY A 183 -34.79 13.67 -7.09
C GLY A 183 -35.83 13.22 -8.11
N GLY A 184 -36.95 12.69 -7.62
CA GLY A 184 -38.10 12.37 -8.45
C GLY A 184 -38.69 13.65 -9.06
N PRO A 185 -39.34 13.57 -10.22
CA PRO A 185 -39.99 14.72 -10.83
C PRO A 185 -41.13 15.23 -9.95
N PRO A 186 -41.40 16.55 -9.94
CA PRO A 186 -42.51 17.11 -9.17
C PRO A 186 -43.83 16.51 -9.68
N ALA A 187 -44.63 15.99 -8.75
CA ALA A 187 -45.99 15.57 -9.03
C ALA A 187 -46.79 16.80 -9.51
N ALA A 188 -47.32 16.71 -10.73
CA ALA A 188 -48.36 17.61 -11.19
C ALA A 188 -49.71 17.09 -10.66
N GLY A 189 -50.48 17.94 -9.97
CA GLY A 189 -51.82 17.64 -9.48
C GLY A 189 -52.15 18.38 -8.20
#